data_AF-A0A936QZ07-F1
#
_entry.id   AF-A0A936QZ07-F1
#
_cell.length_a   1.000
_cell.length_b   1.000
_cell.length_c   1.000
_cell.angle_alpha   90.00
_cell.angle_beta   90.00
_cell.angle_gamma   90.00
#
_symmetry.space_group_name_H-M   'P 1'
#
loop_
_entity.id
_entity.type
_entity.pdbx_description
1 polymer ?
#
loop_
_entity_poly.entity_id
_entity_poly.type
_entity_poly.pdbx_seq_one_letter_code
_entity_poly.pdbx_strand_id
1 'polypeptide(L)'
;MAERVHGFASSRASEAAIYEAFDFGPSKRFDLREAQKEVAQLRQPKKFIRPILHRPFDQRYVFFHPSLVWSMSRPMADQMEGEGHLALVATRQVTRPQFEHAFVSRNMIEIKACSHDRNTQIFPLFLHARSGGLALSGGASANISPSSLAQFAVSLNLTSKTQQRDVLKPVSIFNYAYAVLYSPAYRLRYFEFLQKRVPQNSLPRE
;
A
#
# COMPACT_ATOMS: atom_id res chain seq x y z
N MET A 1 6.53 9.04 -18.32
CA MET A 1 5.77 9.77 -17.27
C MET A 1 6.21 11.23 -17.15
N ALA A 2 7.49 11.54 -16.91
CA ALA A 2 7.95 12.93 -16.74
C ALA A 2 7.61 13.85 -17.91
N GLU A 3 7.82 13.39 -19.14
CA GLU A 3 7.46 14.13 -20.37
C GLU A 3 5.95 14.35 -20.47
N ARG A 4 5.14 13.33 -20.14
CA ARG A 4 3.67 13.44 -20.12
C ARG A 4 3.23 14.53 -19.14
N VAL A 5 3.77 14.55 -17.92
CA VAL A 5 3.45 15.59 -16.93
C VAL A 5 3.91 16.98 -17.40
N HIS A 6 5.09 17.08 -17.99
CA HIS A 6 5.59 18.34 -18.54
C HIS A 6 4.71 18.86 -19.67
N GLY A 7 4.35 18.00 -20.64
CA GLY A 7 3.45 18.34 -21.73
C GLY A 7 2.05 18.71 -21.25
N PHE A 8 1.56 18.07 -20.18
CA PHE A 8 0.31 18.46 -19.55
C PHE A 8 0.42 19.88 -19.00
N ALA A 9 1.45 20.17 -18.19
CA ALA A 9 1.62 21.47 -17.55
C ALA A 9 1.89 22.63 -18.53
N SER A 10 2.52 22.36 -19.67
CA SER A 10 2.88 23.39 -20.66
C SER A 10 1.85 23.59 -21.77
N SER A 11 0.86 22.69 -21.90
CA SER A 11 -0.12 22.75 -23.00
C SER A 11 -1.02 23.98 -22.92
N ARG A 12 -1.04 24.74 -24.03
CA ARG A 12 -1.91 25.91 -24.24
C ARG A 12 -3.12 25.61 -25.13
N ALA A 13 -3.32 24.34 -25.49
CA ALA A 13 -4.45 23.92 -26.31
C ALA A 13 -5.79 24.11 -25.57
N SER A 14 -6.90 23.97 -26.29
CA SER A 14 -8.24 23.94 -25.68
C SER A 14 -8.36 22.76 -24.70
N GLU A 15 -9.24 22.86 -23.70
CA GLU A 15 -9.40 21.77 -22.73
C GLU A 15 -9.83 20.47 -23.38
N ALA A 16 -10.73 20.52 -24.37
CA ALA A 16 -11.16 19.37 -25.14
C ALA A 16 -9.97 18.62 -25.80
N ALA A 17 -9.05 19.38 -26.42
CA ALA A 17 -7.86 18.79 -27.03
C ALA A 17 -6.88 18.22 -25.98
N ILE A 18 -6.82 18.82 -24.79
CA ILE A 18 -6.00 18.29 -23.68
C ILE A 18 -6.62 16.99 -23.15
N TYR A 19 -7.93 16.95 -22.91
CA TYR A 19 -8.64 15.75 -22.50
C TYR A 19 -8.39 14.58 -23.46
N GLU A 20 -8.50 14.83 -24.76
CA GLU A 20 -8.21 13.84 -25.81
C GLU A 20 -6.75 13.39 -25.80
N ALA A 21 -5.79 14.33 -25.82
CA ALA A 21 -4.35 14.01 -25.87
C ALA A 21 -3.86 13.23 -24.64
N PHE A 22 -4.49 13.43 -23.48
CA PHE A 22 -4.11 12.80 -22.21
C PHE A 22 -5.04 11.67 -21.78
N ASP A 23 -6.01 11.28 -22.62
CA ASP A 23 -6.93 10.16 -22.41
C ASP A 23 -7.69 10.24 -21.07
N PHE A 24 -8.30 11.39 -20.79
CA PHE A 24 -9.18 11.57 -19.64
C PHE A 24 -10.30 12.57 -19.94
N GLY A 25 -11.38 12.54 -19.16
CA GLY A 25 -12.55 13.39 -19.38
C GLY A 25 -12.74 14.50 -18.34
N PRO A 26 -13.61 15.49 -18.63
CA PRO A 26 -13.97 16.54 -17.68
C PRO A 26 -14.66 15.96 -16.44
N SER A 27 -14.39 16.56 -15.28
CA SER A 27 -14.98 16.14 -14.01
C SER A 27 -15.28 17.35 -13.15
N LYS A 28 -16.45 17.35 -12.48
CA LYS A 28 -16.81 18.44 -11.54
C LYS A 28 -15.85 18.59 -10.35
N ARG A 29 -15.01 17.57 -10.11
CA ARG A 29 -14.05 17.53 -9.00
C ARG A 29 -12.61 17.79 -9.44
N PHE A 30 -12.40 18.15 -10.71
CA PHE A 30 -11.07 18.38 -11.28
C PHE A 30 -11.10 19.62 -12.17
N ASP A 31 -10.36 20.65 -11.77
CA ASP A 31 -10.12 21.82 -12.60
C ASP A 31 -8.79 21.64 -13.35
N LEU A 32 -8.88 21.54 -14.67
CA LEU A 32 -7.73 21.30 -15.53
C LEU A 32 -6.72 22.44 -15.46
N ARG A 33 -7.17 23.69 -15.47
CA ARG A 33 -6.29 24.87 -15.56
C ARG A 33 -5.60 25.15 -14.25
N GLU A 34 -6.29 25.01 -13.13
CA GLU A 34 -5.66 25.09 -11.82
C GLU A 34 -4.65 23.95 -11.63
N ALA A 35 -4.98 22.72 -12.06
CA ALA A 35 -4.03 21.61 -12.01
C ALA A 35 -2.77 21.87 -12.86
N GLN A 36 -2.90 22.39 -14.09
CA GLN A 36 -1.76 22.77 -14.93
C GLN A 36 -0.87 23.80 -14.23
N LYS A 37 -1.49 24.85 -13.67
CA LYS A 37 -0.81 25.94 -12.97
C LYS A 37 -0.04 25.45 -11.75
N GLU A 38 -0.67 24.61 -10.92
CA GLU A 38 0.00 23.99 -9.76
C GLU A 38 1.21 23.17 -10.19
N VAL A 39 1.06 22.31 -11.21
CA VAL A 39 2.17 21.46 -11.69
C VAL A 39 3.30 22.30 -12.27
N ALA A 40 2.99 23.37 -13.01
CA ALA A 40 3.97 24.26 -13.62
C ALA A 40 4.80 25.04 -12.58
N GLN A 41 4.26 25.28 -11.39
CA GLN A 41 4.94 25.99 -10.30
C GLN A 41 5.90 25.09 -9.49
N LEU A 42 5.85 23.77 -9.69
CA LEU A 42 6.72 22.84 -8.97
C LEU A 42 8.17 22.99 -9.42
N ARG A 43 9.07 23.26 -8.47
CA ARG A 43 10.52 23.33 -8.73
C ARG A 43 11.12 21.97 -9.13
N GLN A 44 10.60 20.89 -8.57
CA GLN A 44 11.13 19.53 -8.74
C GLN A 44 10.02 18.50 -9.00
N PRO A 45 9.28 18.61 -10.12
CA PRO A 45 8.12 17.75 -10.40
C PRO A 45 8.49 16.27 -10.43
N LYS A 46 9.72 15.93 -10.85
CA LYS A 46 10.21 14.54 -10.89
C LYS A 46 10.15 13.84 -9.52
N LYS A 47 10.23 14.56 -8.40
CA LYS A 47 10.12 13.98 -7.04
C LYS A 47 8.74 13.40 -6.72
N PHE A 48 7.71 13.84 -7.43
CA PHE A 48 6.35 13.33 -7.28
C PHE A 48 6.11 12.10 -8.16
N ILE A 49 7.02 11.75 -9.07
CA ILE A 49 6.90 10.53 -9.87
C ILE A 49 7.35 9.34 -9.01
N ARG A 50 6.40 8.48 -8.64
CA ARG A 50 6.63 7.37 -7.72
C ARG A 50 6.17 6.05 -8.33
N PRO A 51 6.89 4.94 -8.10
CA PRO A 51 6.40 3.63 -8.48
C PRO A 51 5.20 3.24 -7.62
N ILE A 52 4.22 2.58 -8.22
CA ILE A 52 3.06 2.00 -7.55
C ILE A 52 2.85 0.57 -8.04
N LEU A 53 2.35 -0.29 -7.16
CA LEU A 53 1.78 -1.56 -7.56
C LEU A 53 0.40 -1.29 -8.16
N HIS A 54 0.28 -1.42 -9.48
CA HIS A 54 -1.00 -1.25 -10.17
C HIS A 54 -1.84 -2.51 -10.05
N ARG A 55 -1.28 -3.68 -10.35
CA ARG A 55 -1.87 -5.02 -10.18
C ARG A 55 -0.77 -6.01 -9.76
N PRO A 56 -1.07 -7.25 -9.34
CA PRO A 56 -0.02 -8.21 -9.02
C PRO A 56 0.89 -8.38 -10.23
N PHE A 57 2.20 -8.21 -10.02
CA PHE A 57 3.23 -8.24 -11.06
C PHE A 57 3.19 -7.12 -12.13
N ASP A 58 2.30 -6.12 -11.98
CA ASP A 58 2.25 -4.91 -12.83
C ASP A 58 2.62 -3.68 -11.97
N GLN A 59 3.85 -3.19 -12.17
CA GLN A 59 4.34 -1.96 -11.55
C GLN A 59 4.29 -0.81 -12.56
N ARG A 60 3.71 0.31 -12.13
CA ARG A 60 3.60 1.53 -12.94
C ARG A 60 4.11 2.73 -12.17
N TYR A 61 4.20 3.86 -12.86
CA TYR A 61 4.50 5.14 -12.23
C TYR A 61 3.24 5.99 -12.12
N VAL A 62 3.14 6.74 -11.03
CA VAL A 62 2.13 7.77 -10.81
C VAL A 62 2.82 9.10 -10.52
N PHE A 63 2.21 10.21 -10.95
CA PHE A 63 2.58 11.53 -10.45
C PHE A 63 1.79 11.81 -9.17
N PHE A 64 2.37 11.47 -8.02
CA PHE A 64 1.75 11.52 -6.70
C PHE A 64 1.76 12.94 -6.11
N HIS A 65 0.88 13.80 -6.62
CA HIS A 65 0.69 15.17 -6.16
C HIS A 65 -0.81 15.52 -6.11
N PRO A 66 -1.30 16.29 -5.12
CA PRO A 66 -2.73 16.61 -4.97
C PRO A 66 -3.36 17.28 -6.19
N SER A 67 -2.56 18.00 -7.01
CA SER A 67 -3.03 18.61 -8.25
C SER A 67 -3.58 17.60 -9.27
N LEU A 68 -3.11 16.35 -9.25
CA LEU A 68 -3.49 15.30 -10.21
C LEU A 68 -4.02 14.02 -9.54
N VAL A 69 -3.81 13.85 -8.23
CA VAL A 69 -4.25 12.68 -7.46
C VAL A 69 -5.22 13.13 -6.38
N TRP A 70 -6.48 12.72 -6.53
CA TRP A 70 -7.54 13.17 -5.63
C TRP A 70 -7.42 12.60 -4.20
N SER A 71 -7.20 11.30 -4.06
CA SER A 71 -7.04 10.65 -2.75
C SER A 71 -5.60 10.21 -2.53
N MET A 72 -4.88 10.97 -1.72
CA MET A 72 -3.48 10.69 -1.40
C MET A 72 -3.30 9.56 -0.37
N SER A 73 -4.37 9.06 0.25
CA SER A 73 -4.30 7.97 1.25
C SER A 73 -3.27 8.17 2.37
N ARG A 74 -3.05 9.44 2.77
CA ARG A 74 -2.16 9.80 3.88
C ARG A 74 -2.86 9.56 5.23
N PRO A 75 -2.12 9.19 6.30
CA PRO A 75 -0.65 9.09 6.37
C PRO A 75 -0.08 7.76 5.85
N MET A 76 -0.93 6.82 5.42
CA MET A 76 -0.48 5.47 5.07
C MET A 76 0.42 5.44 3.83
N ALA A 77 0.12 6.23 2.80
CA ALA A 77 0.96 6.34 1.61
C ALA A 77 2.38 6.84 1.95
N ASP A 78 2.51 7.73 2.94
CA ASP A 78 3.80 8.28 3.37
C ASP A 78 4.67 7.19 4.05
N GLN A 79 4.06 6.14 4.62
CA GLN A 79 4.79 4.99 5.19
C GLN A 79 5.47 4.13 4.12
N MET A 80 5.13 4.31 2.86
CA MET A 80 5.70 3.58 1.72
C MET A 80 6.59 4.49 0.85
N GLU A 81 7.00 5.64 1.36
CA GLU A 81 7.88 6.59 0.66
C GLU A 81 9.35 6.35 1.00
N GLY A 82 10.19 6.15 0.00
CA GLY A 82 11.63 5.86 0.17
C GLY A 82 11.99 4.39 -0.06
N GLU A 83 13.06 3.93 0.55
CA GLU A 83 13.59 2.57 0.38
C GLU A 83 13.29 1.67 1.60
N GLY A 84 13.41 0.36 1.41
CA GLY A 84 13.30 -0.61 2.51
C GLY A 84 11.88 -0.98 2.94
N HIS A 85 10.86 -0.49 2.25
CA HIS A 85 9.46 -0.81 2.58
C HIS A 85 9.10 -2.24 2.21
N LEU A 86 8.26 -2.83 3.03
CA LEU A 86 7.62 -4.12 2.79
C LEU A 86 6.23 -4.04 3.39
N ALA A 87 5.21 -4.34 2.60
CA ALA A 87 3.82 -4.31 3.03
C ALA A 87 3.06 -5.53 2.51
N LEU A 88 2.16 -6.03 3.35
CA LEU A 88 1.12 -6.96 2.95
C LEU A 88 -0.01 -6.12 2.36
N VAL A 89 -0.59 -6.56 1.27
CA VAL A 89 -1.74 -5.90 0.67
C VAL A 89 -2.88 -6.90 0.59
N ALA A 90 -4.08 -6.50 1.03
CA ALA A 90 -5.23 -7.39 1.01
C ALA A 90 -6.55 -6.62 0.93
N THR A 91 -7.59 -7.25 0.38
CA THR A 91 -8.94 -6.67 0.41
C THR A 91 -9.70 -7.09 1.65
N ARG A 92 -10.52 -6.18 2.19
CA ARG A 92 -11.43 -6.47 3.31
C ARG A 92 -12.68 -7.25 2.90
N GLN A 93 -13.13 -7.07 1.66
CA GLN A 93 -14.37 -7.65 1.15
C GLN A 93 -14.06 -8.43 -0.12
N VAL A 94 -14.58 -9.64 -0.22
CA VAL A 94 -14.44 -10.49 -1.39
C VAL A 94 -15.82 -10.85 -1.94
N THR A 95 -16.02 -10.57 -3.22
CA THR A 95 -17.25 -10.89 -3.96
C THR A 95 -17.16 -12.23 -4.68
N ARG A 96 -15.96 -12.81 -4.77
CA ARG A 96 -15.69 -14.10 -5.38
C ARG A 96 -15.94 -15.26 -4.40
N PRO A 97 -16.18 -16.49 -4.90
CA PRO A 97 -16.35 -17.68 -4.08
C PRO A 97 -15.04 -18.15 -3.42
N GLN A 98 -13.91 -17.50 -3.70
CA GLN A 98 -12.60 -17.85 -3.16
C GLN A 98 -11.77 -16.60 -2.82
N PHE A 99 -10.94 -16.72 -1.79
CA PHE A 99 -10.02 -15.67 -1.36
C PHE A 99 -8.67 -15.79 -2.09
N GLU A 100 -8.37 -14.85 -2.97
CA GLU A 100 -7.10 -14.74 -3.72
C GLU A 100 -6.49 -13.33 -3.62
N HIS A 101 -7.09 -12.47 -2.81
CA HIS A 101 -6.92 -11.02 -2.87
C HIS A 101 -5.87 -10.53 -1.88
N ALA A 102 -4.74 -11.26 -1.76
CA ALA A 102 -3.61 -10.89 -0.91
C ALA A 102 -2.32 -10.89 -1.72
N PHE A 103 -1.43 -9.92 -1.54
CA PHE A 103 -0.13 -9.84 -2.22
C PHE A 103 0.88 -9.10 -1.35
N VAL A 104 2.11 -8.92 -1.83
CA VAL A 104 3.14 -8.11 -1.16
C VAL A 104 3.60 -6.95 -2.04
N SER A 105 3.93 -5.83 -1.44
CA SER A 105 4.44 -4.67 -2.15
C SER A 105 5.60 -4.01 -1.40
N ARG A 106 6.57 -3.51 -2.16
CA ARG A 106 7.59 -2.56 -1.68
C ARG A 106 7.25 -1.11 -2.01
N ASN A 107 6.17 -0.90 -2.75
CA ASN A 107 5.71 0.40 -3.22
C ASN A 107 4.32 0.71 -2.65
N MET A 108 3.88 1.96 -2.79
CA MET A 108 2.47 2.30 -2.65
C MET A 108 1.61 1.46 -3.59
N ILE A 109 0.32 1.32 -3.28
CA ILE A 109 -0.63 0.57 -4.09
C ILE A 109 -1.64 1.47 -4.77
N GLU A 110 -2.10 1.05 -5.95
CA GLU A 110 -3.35 1.51 -6.52
C GLU A 110 -4.53 0.92 -5.70
N ILE A 111 -5.66 1.64 -5.61
CA ILE A 111 -6.76 1.26 -4.71
C ILE A 111 -7.37 -0.11 -5.05
N LYS A 112 -7.21 -0.57 -6.29
CA LYS A 112 -7.69 -1.87 -6.80
C LYS A 112 -6.55 -2.86 -7.06
N ALA A 113 -5.38 -2.67 -6.43
CA ALA A 113 -4.20 -3.48 -6.70
C ALA A 113 -4.41 -5.00 -6.59
N CYS A 114 -5.26 -5.48 -5.69
CA CYS A 114 -5.55 -6.91 -5.52
C CYS A 114 -7.01 -7.29 -5.82
N SER A 115 -7.85 -6.36 -6.29
CA SER A 115 -9.25 -6.63 -6.61
C SER A 115 -9.76 -5.67 -7.68
N HIS A 116 -10.49 -6.21 -8.66
CA HIS A 116 -11.12 -5.40 -9.71
C HIS A 116 -12.31 -4.53 -9.23
N ASP A 117 -12.97 -4.92 -8.14
CA ASP A 117 -14.26 -4.39 -7.70
C ASP A 117 -14.29 -3.92 -6.25
N ARG A 118 -13.22 -4.16 -5.48
CA ARG A 118 -13.09 -3.78 -4.07
C ARG A 118 -11.78 -3.08 -3.79
N ASN A 119 -11.78 -2.29 -2.71
CA ASN A 119 -10.60 -1.57 -2.29
C ASN A 119 -9.60 -2.52 -1.62
N THR A 120 -8.35 -2.37 -2.02
CA THR A 120 -7.17 -3.02 -1.44
C THR A 120 -6.62 -2.14 -0.34
N GLN A 121 -6.32 -2.75 0.79
CA GLN A 121 -5.66 -2.11 1.93
C GLN A 121 -4.19 -2.50 1.93
N ILE A 122 -3.38 -1.66 2.55
CA ILE A 122 -1.94 -1.85 2.71
C ILE A 122 -1.60 -1.91 4.19
N PHE A 123 -0.75 -2.87 4.55
CA PHE A 123 -0.28 -3.14 5.91
C PHE A 123 1.24 -3.12 5.90
N PRO A 124 1.87 -1.94 6.10
CA PRO A 124 3.32 -1.83 6.17
C PRO A 124 3.87 -2.65 7.33
N LEU A 125 4.99 -3.33 7.11
CA LEU A 125 5.71 -4.06 8.14
C LEU A 125 6.44 -3.10 9.10
N PHE A 126 6.85 -1.94 8.60
CA PHE A 126 7.55 -0.92 9.38
C PHE A 126 6.80 0.40 9.30
N LEU A 127 6.81 1.13 10.42
CA LEU A 127 6.30 2.49 10.53
C LEU A 127 7.47 3.45 10.71
N HIS A 128 7.50 4.49 9.89
CA HIS A 128 8.47 5.57 9.94
C HIS A 128 7.94 6.71 10.78
N ALA A 129 8.83 7.30 11.58
CA ALA A 129 8.52 8.52 12.32
C ALA A 129 8.07 9.62 11.35
N ARG A 130 6.96 10.28 11.69
CA ARG A 130 6.39 11.32 10.84
C ARG A 130 7.35 12.50 10.75
N SER A 131 7.69 12.92 9.53
CA SER A 131 8.50 14.12 9.29
C SER A 131 7.86 15.32 10.01
N GLY A 132 8.56 15.88 11.01
CA GLY A 132 8.09 17.00 11.85
C GLY A 132 7.70 16.64 13.29
N GLY A 133 7.72 15.37 13.70
CA GLY A 133 7.65 14.98 15.10
C GLY A 133 9.03 14.96 15.76
N LEU A 134 9.13 15.35 17.03
CA LEU A 134 10.32 15.21 17.89
C LEU A 134 10.59 13.72 18.19
N ALA A 135 10.91 12.92 17.17
CA ALA A 135 11.36 11.56 17.36
C ALA A 135 12.87 11.57 17.61
N LEU A 136 13.28 11.29 18.84
CA LEU A 136 14.69 11.23 19.28
C LEU A 136 15.49 10.08 18.65
N SER A 137 14.85 9.24 17.82
CA SER A 137 15.48 8.19 17.02
C SER A 137 14.84 8.17 15.64
N GLY A 138 15.60 8.51 14.60
CA GLY A 138 15.16 8.55 13.20
C GLY A 138 14.96 7.17 12.56
N GLY A 139 14.48 6.18 13.32
CA GLY A 139 14.38 4.79 12.90
C GLY A 139 12.94 4.34 12.59
N ALA A 140 12.82 3.38 11.68
CA ALA A 140 11.58 2.63 11.45
C ALA A 140 11.31 1.66 12.63
N SER A 141 10.07 1.61 13.11
CA SER A 141 9.61 0.63 14.10
C SER A 141 8.77 -0.46 13.45
N ALA A 142 8.83 -1.69 13.94
CA ALA A 142 7.99 -2.77 13.40
C ALA A 142 6.51 -2.53 13.74
N ASN A 143 5.63 -2.63 12.75
CA ASN A 143 4.18 -2.52 12.87
C ASN A 143 3.55 -3.81 13.39
N ILE A 144 4.08 -4.33 14.50
CA ILE A 144 3.62 -5.56 15.14
C ILE A 144 3.45 -5.26 16.62
N SER A 145 2.26 -5.56 17.17
CA SER A 145 2.01 -5.28 18.58
C SER A 145 2.85 -6.22 19.47
N PRO A 146 3.43 -5.70 20.56
CA PRO A 146 4.17 -6.53 21.52
C PRO A 146 3.31 -7.66 22.12
N SER A 147 2.01 -7.40 22.32
CA SER A 147 1.07 -8.41 22.82
C SER A 147 0.86 -9.57 21.86
N SER A 148 0.79 -9.30 20.55
CA SER A 148 0.73 -10.37 19.55
C SER A 148 2.03 -11.16 19.50
N LEU A 149 3.20 -10.52 19.60
CA LEU A 149 4.48 -11.23 19.68
C LEU A 149 4.56 -12.16 20.89
N ALA A 150 4.07 -11.71 22.06
CA ALA A 150 4.00 -12.54 23.25
C ALA A 150 3.09 -13.76 23.05
N GLN A 151 1.93 -13.59 22.40
CA GLN A 151 1.03 -14.70 22.09
C GLN A 151 1.66 -15.70 21.10
N PHE A 152 2.39 -15.22 20.09
CA PHE A 152 3.16 -16.08 19.19
C PHE A 152 4.24 -16.86 19.95
N ALA A 153 4.96 -16.22 20.86
CA ALA A 153 5.98 -16.88 21.67
C ALA A 153 5.40 -18.04 22.48
N VAL A 154 4.26 -17.83 23.14
CA VAL A 154 3.56 -18.86 23.91
C VAL A 154 3.09 -20.00 23.00
N SER A 155 2.45 -19.67 21.87
CA SER A 155 1.88 -20.68 20.96
C SER A 155 2.93 -21.55 20.28
N LEU A 156 4.14 -21.01 20.09
CA LEU A 156 5.28 -21.72 19.51
C LEU A 156 6.17 -22.36 20.60
N ASN A 157 5.77 -22.32 21.87
CA ASN A 157 6.54 -22.81 23.02
C ASN A 157 7.99 -22.25 23.08
N LEU A 158 8.17 -20.97 22.73
CA LEU A 158 9.47 -20.30 22.75
C LEU A 158 9.81 -19.82 24.16
N THR A 159 10.61 -20.61 24.89
CA THR A 159 10.92 -20.38 26.31
C THR A 159 12.09 -19.42 26.53
N SER A 160 13.05 -19.34 25.61
CA SER A 160 14.24 -18.50 25.73
C SER A 160 14.12 -17.17 24.98
N LYS A 161 14.62 -16.07 25.56
CA LYS A 161 14.70 -14.76 24.90
C LYS A 161 15.53 -14.79 23.61
N THR A 162 16.56 -15.64 23.54
CA THR A 162 17.40 -15.79 22.35
C THR A 162 16.59 -16.42 21.21
N GLN A 163 15.89 -17.52 21.50
CA GLN A 163 14.99 -18.17 20.53
C GLN A 163 13.89 -17.24 20.06
N GLN A 164 13.28 -16.46 20.97
CA GLN A 164 12.26 -15.47 20.59
C GLN A 164 12.83 -14.42 19.64
N ARG A 165 14.04 -13.91 19.89
CA ARG A 165 14.70 -12.94 18.98
C ARG A 165 15.00 -13.54 17.61
N ASP A 166 15.37 -14.81 17.55
CA ASP A 166 15.72 -15.47 16.29
C ASP A 166 14.48 -15.82 15.45
N VAL A 167 13.41 -16.31 16.10
CA VAL A 167 12.18 -16.76 15.44
C VAL A 167 11.22 -15.61 15.15
N LEU A 168 11.03 -14.70 16.10
CA LEU A 168 10.01 -13.63 16.03
C LEU A 168 10.54 -12.34 15.39
N LYS A 169 11.47 -12.45 14.45
CA LYS A 169 11.90 -11.30 13.63
C LYS A 169 10.69 -10.77 12.86
N PRO A 170 10.53 -9.44 12.69
CA PRO A 170 9.39 -8.86 11.97
C PRO A 170 9.14 -9.49 10.60
N VAL A 171 10.21 -9.72 9.82
CA VAL A 171 10.14 -10.35 8.50
C VAL A 171 9.71 -11.82 8.59
N SER A 172 10.10 -12.56 9.64
CA SER A 172 9.65 -13.94 9.84
C SER A 172 8.14 -13.99 10.10
N ILE A 173 7.62 -13.11 10.96
CA ILE A 173 6.18 -13.00 11.24
C ILE A 173 5.42 -12.58 9.98
N PHE A 174 5.97 -11.63 9.22
CA PHE A 174 5.40 -11.20 7.94
C PHE A 174 5.30 -12.36 6.93
N ASN A 175 6.39 -13.10 6.75
CA ASN A 175 6.44 -14.23 5.82
C ASN A 175 5.50 -15.35 6.25
N TYR A 176 5.43 -15.64 7.56
CA TYR A 176 4.46 -16.58 8.11
C TYR A 176 3.02 -16.14 7.80
N ALA A 177 2.70 -14.87 8.05
CA ALA A 177 1.39 -14.33 7.74
C ALA A 177 1.03 -14.49 6.26
N TYR A 178 1.97 -14.17 5.38
CA TYR A 178 1.79 -14.34 3.94
C TYR A 178 1.56 -15.80 3.56
N ALA A 179 2.35 -16.73 4.09
CA ALA A 179 2.21 -18.16 3.84
C ALA A 179 0.84 -18.71 4.29
N VAL A 180 0.36 -18.31 5.48
CA VAL A 180 -0.96 -18.70 5.99
C VAL A 180 -2.08 -18.22 5.07
N LEU A 181 -2.01 -16.98 4.57
CA LEU A 181 -2.98 -16.44 3.62
C LEU A 181 -2.98 -17.15 2.26
N TYR A 182 -1.98 -17.98 1.98
CA TYR A 182 -1.88 -18.80 0.77
C TYR A 182 -2.06 -20.29 1.02
N SER A 183 -2.29 -20.72 2.26
CA SER A 183 -2.63 -22.11 2.59
C SER A 183 -4.04 -22.46 2.11
N PRO A 184 -4.22 -23.50 1.26
CA PRO A 184 -5.54 -23.94 0.82
C PRO A 184 -6.46 -24.32 1.99
N ALA A 185 -5.92 -25.03 2.98
CA ALA A 185 -6.66 -25.45 4.17
C ALA A 185 -7.15 -24.24 4.99
N TYR A 186 -6.32 -23.22 5.15
CA TYR A 186 -6.70 -21.99 5.86
C TYR A 186 -7.79 -21.23 5.10
N ARG A 187 -7.60 -21.03 3.78
CA ARG A 187 -8.59 -20.33 2.94
C ARG A 187 -9.95 -21.02 2.97
N LEU A 188 -9.97 -22.35 2.90
CA LEU A 188 -11.21 -23.13 2.97
C LEU A 188 -11.87 -23.02 4.35
N ARG A 189 -11.10 -23.24 5.43
CA ARG A 189 -11.62 -23.23 6.81
C ARG A 189 -12.17 -21.87 7.24
N TYR A 190 -11.55 -20.78 6.81
CA TYR A 190 -11.88 -19.43 7.26
C TYR A 190 -12.52 -18.54 6.18
N PHE A 191 -12.96 -19.12 5.06
CA PHE A 191 -13.48 -18.37 3.92
C PHE A 191 -14.57 -17.35 4.31
N GLU A 192 -15.56 -17.78 5.10
CA GLU A 192 -16.67 -16.91 5.51
C GLU A 192 -16.21 -15.66 6.29
N PHE A 193 -15.12 -15.79 7.06
CA PHE A 193 -14.51 -14.68 7.78
C PHE A 193 -13.71 -13.76 6.84
N LEU A 194 -12.87 -14.37 5.98
CA LEU A 194 -12.05 -13.66 4.99
C LEU A 194 -12.89 -12.88 3.97
N GLN A 195 -14.11 -13.33 3.71
CA GLN A 195 -15.03 -12.67 2.80
C GLN A 195 -15.55 -11.33 3.34
N LYS A 196 -15.71 -11.23 4.67
CA LYS A 196 -16.41 -10.12 5.34
C LYS A 196 -15.47 -9.17 6.07
N ARG A 197 -14.22 -9.59 6.32
CA ARG A 197 -13.24 -8.86 7.13
C ARG A 197 -11.85 -8.93 6.49
N VAL A 198 -11.01 -7.96 6.87
CA VAL A 198 -9.57 -8.04 6.60
C VAL A 198 -9.04 -9.32 7.22
N PRO A 199 -8.13 -10.05 6.55
CA PRO A 199 -7.55 -11.25 7.12
C PRO A 199 -6.91 -10.97 8.48
N GLN A 200 -7.38 -11.68 9.50
CA GLN A 200 -6.77 -11.71 10.83
C GLN A 200 -6.13 -13.08 10.98
N ASN A 201 -4.83 -13.14 11.26
CA ASN A 201 -4.21 -14.42 11.58
C ASN A 201 -4.65 -14.83 12.98
N SER A 202 -5.63 -15.72 13.07
CA SER A 202 -5.78 -16.55 14.25
C SER A 202 -4.63 -17.55 14.24
N LEU A 203 -3.94 -17.67 15.37
CA LEU A 203 -2.94 -18.71 15.58
C LEU A 203 -3.57 -20.08 15.31
N PRO A 204 -2.87 -21.02 14.64
CA PRO A 204 -3.35 -22.37 14.52
C PRO A 204 -3.60 -22.92 15.93
N ARG A 205 -4.86 -23.28 16.20
CA ARG A 205 -5.19 -24.14 17.33
C ARG A 205 -5.13 -25.57 16.80
N GLU A 206 -4.41 -26.40 17.53
CA GLU A 206 -4.37 -27.87 17.34
C GLU A 206 -5.79 -28.43 17.10
#